data_AF-A0A9J2Q8M0-F1
#
_entry.id   AF-A0A9J2Q8M0-F1
#
_cell.length_a   1.000
_cell.length_b   1.000
_cell.length_c   1.000
_cell.angle_alpha   90.00
_cell.angle_beta   90.00
_cell.angle_gamma   90.00
#
_symmetry.space_group_name_H-M   'P 1'
#
loop_
_entity.id
_entity.type
_entity.pdbx_description
1 polymer ?
#
loop_
_entity_poly.entity_id
_entity_poly.type
_entity_poly.pdbx_seq_one_letter_code
_entity_poly.pdbx_strand_id
1 'polypeptide(L)'
;MVLRPLEFADCLSDSPWFRQNLHEHESVLEDAHKNIKNIESQCRELIQCTRKLSIAQRAFAKSLKEFKFITIGSTQTDDERKIAECLSKFGDFINQIEDHREKIVEDSETHLLEPLKRFRVEAIGKVLHEDKKKYEKESNKFYASLEKHLHLSTVRISLILAFVESMFLFER
;
A
#
# COMPACT_ATOMS: atom_id res chain seq x y z
N MET A 1 18.39 -4.97 -2.13
CA MET A 1 19.17 -4.18 -1.14
C MET A 1 18.88 -4.78 0.23
N VAL A 2 19.90 -4.99 1.07
CA VAL A 2 19.72 -5.44 2.46
C VAL A 2 20.10 -4.25 3.33
N LEU A 3 19.14 -3.76 4.11
CA LEU A 3 19.35 -2.63 5.02
C LEU A 3 20.09 -3.10 6.27
N ARG A 4 20.91 -2.23 6.85
CA ARG A 4 21.52 -2.50 8.15
C ARG A 4 20.46 -2.38 9.25
N PRO A 5 20.45 -3.26 10.26
CA PRO A 5 19.51 -3.15 11.39
C PRO A 5 19.57 -1.78 12.06
N LEU A 6 18.44 -1.33 12.61
CA LEU A 6 18.38 -0.16 13.49
C LEU A 6 18.49 -0.66 14.93
N GLU A 7 19.61 -0.35 15.58
CA GLU A 7 19.85 -0.73 16.98
C GLU A 7 19.37 0.36 17.94
N PHE A 8 18.70 -0.04 19.03
CA PHE A 8 18.24 0.90 20.04
C PHE A 8 19.39 1.65 20.74
N ALA A 9 20.56 1.00 20.87
CA ALA A 9 21.74 1.62 21.45
C ALA A 9 22.24 2.80 20.60
N ASP A 10 22.19 2.66 19.27
CA ASP A 10 22.65 3.70 18.34
C ASP A 10 21.73 4.93 18.34
N CYS A 11 20.44 4.71 18.62
CA CYS A 11 19.44 5.79 18.77
C CYS A 11 19.82 6.77 19.89
N LEU A 12 20.43 6.30 20.99
CA LEU A 12 20.87 7.17 22.09
C LEU A 12 22.00 8.10 21.67
N SER A 13 22.91 7.61 20.83
CA SER A 13 24.04 8.41 20.32
C SER A 13 23.62 9.43 19.27
N ASP A 14 22.48 9.18 18.63
CA ASP A 14 21.92 9.98 17.55
C ASP A 14 22.93 10.38 16.46
N SER A 15 23.81 9.43 16.10
CA SER A 15 24.91 9.71 15.19
C SER A 15 24.43 10.01 13.76
N PRO A 16 25.20 10.79 12.97
CA PRO A 16 24.88 11.01 11.56
C PRO A 16 24.74 9.71 10.76
N TRP A 17 25.50 8.68 11.12
CA TRP A 17 25.42 7.35 10.49
C TRP A 17 24.12 6.62 10.82
N PHE A 18 23.65 6.70 12.08
CA PHE A 18 22.35 6.16 12.47
C PHE A 18 21.22 6.87 11.74
N ARG A 19 21.27 8.21 11.66
CA ARG A 19 20.28 9.03 10.93
C ARG A 19 20.23 8.69 9.43
N GLN A 20 21.38 8.48 8.81
CA GLN A 20 21.46 8.03 7.41
C GLN A 20 20.82 6.65 7.23
N ASN A 21 21.13 5.69 8.10
CA ASN A 21 20.52 4.37 8.06
C ASN A 21 18.99 4.44 8.26
N LEU A 22 18.52 5.22 9.23
CA LEU A 22 17.09 5.46 9.47
C LEU A 22 16.39 6.01 8.21
N HIS A 23 17.00 6.99 7.54
CA HIS A 23 16.47 7.55 6.30
C HIS A 23 16.39 6.51 5.17
N GLU A 24 17.36 5.59 5.08
CA GLU A 24 17.31 4.49 4.10
C GLU A 24 16.12 3.54 4.37
N HIS A 25 15.82 3.23 5.64
CA HIS A 25 14.62 2.47 6.01
C HIS A 25 13.32 3.21 5.66
N GLU A 26 13.26 4.51 5.96
CA GLU A 26 12.10 5.35 5.61
C GLU A 26 11.86 5.38 4.10
N SER A 27 12.91 5.57 3.29
CA SER A 27 12.82 5.55 1.84
C SER A 27 12.30 4.22 1.30
N VAL A 28 12.78 3.09 1.84
CA VAL A 28 12.30 1.76 1.43
C VAL A 28 10.84 1.55 1.81
N LEU A 29 10.39 2.08 2.95
CA LEU A 29 8.98 2.05 3.34
C LEU A 29 8.11 2.91 2.40
N GLU A 30 8.57 4.10 2.01
CA GLU A 30 7.87 4.97 1.04
C GLU A 30 7.70 4.27 -0.32
N ASP A 31 8.78 3.64 -0.82
CA ASP A 31 8.74 2.86 -2.06
C ASP A 31 7.81 1.66 -1.94
N ALA A 32 7.87 0.90 -0.84
CA ALA A 32 6.99 -0.23 -0.59
C ALA A 32 5.52 0.22 -0.55
N HIS A 33 5.21 1.32 0.14
CA HIS A 33 3.87 1.89 0.22
C HIS A 33 3.33 2.25 -1.16
N LYS A 34 4.14 2.92 -2.00
CA LYS A 34 3.79 3.29 -3.37
C LYS A 34 3.60 2.07 -4.27
N ASN A 35 4.49 1.09 -4.19
CA ASN A 35 4.44 -0.12 -5.00
C ASN A 35 3.20 -0.96 -4.66
N ILE A 36 2.88 -1.15 -3.38
CA ILE A 36 1.67 -1.86 -2.96
C ILE A 36 0.42 -1.13 -3.43
N LYS A 37 0.40 0.22 -3.37
CA LYS A 37 -0.70 1.01 -3.93
C LYS A 37 -0.90 0.81 -5.43
N ASN A 38 0.19 0.71 -6.18
CA ASN A 38 0.12 0.41 -7.61
C ASN A 38 -0.46 -0.99 -7.86
N ILE A 39 0.01 -2.01 -7.13
CA ILE A 39 -0.51 -3.38 -7.23
C ILE A 39 -2.00 -3.44 -6.90
N GLU A 40 -2.45 -2.77 -5.83
CA GLU A 40 -3.87 -2.67 -5.49
C GLU A 40 -4.69 -2.05 -6.63
N SER A 41 -4.17 -0.99 -7.27
CA SER A 41 -4.84 -0.32 -8.39
C SER A 41 -4.96 -1.25 -9.60
N GLN A 42 -3.88 -1.92 -9.96
CA GLN A 42 -3.85 -2.87 -11.08
C GLN A 42 -4.78 -4.07 -10.82
N CYS A 43 -4.82 -4.58 -9.59
CA CYS A 43 -5.72 -5.66 -9.20
C CYS A 43 -7.20 -5.23 -9.32
N ARG A 44 -7.55 -4.02 -8.87
CA ARG A 44 -8.91 -3.46 -9.04
C ARG A 44 -9.31 -3.35 -10.51
N GLU A 45 -8.39 -2.87 -11.36
CA GLU A 45 -8.64 -2.78 -12.80
C GLU A 45 -8.83 -4.15 -13.43
N LEU A 46 -8.00 -5.14 -13.08
CA LEU A 46 -8.14 -6.52 -13.53
C LEU A 46 -9.50 -7.11 -13.14
N ILE A 47 -9.94 -6.91 -11.90
CA ILE A 47 -11.26 -7.33 -11.43
C ILE A 47 -12.38 -6.68 -12.26
N GLN A 48 -12.29 -5.38 -12.53
CA GLN A 48 -13.28 -4.68 -13.35
C GLN A 48 -13.33 -5.22 -14.78
N CYS A 49 -12.19 -5.43 -15.43
CA CYS A 49 -12.15 -6.05 -16.75
C CYS A 49 -12.70 -7.48 -16.75
N THR A 50 -12.41 -8.25 -15.70
CA THR A 50 -12.92 -9.62 -15.53
C THR A 50 -14.44 -9.63 -15.40
N ARG A 51 -15.03 -8.70 -14.64
CA ARG A 51 -16.49 -8.53 -14.55
C ARG A 51 -17.11 -8.18 -15.90
N LYS A 52 -16.49 -7.28 -16.69
CA LYS A 52 -16.96 -6.95 -18.05
C LYS A 52 -16.91 -8.17 -18.98
N LEU A 53 -15.83 -8.94 -18.93
CA LEU A 53 -15.71 -10.20 -19.67
C LEU A 53 -16.83 -11.18 -19.28
N SER A 54 -17.11 -11.31 -17.98
CA SER A 54 -18.16 -12.21 -17.50
C SER A 54 -19.55 -11.83 -18.02
N ILE A 55 -19.88 -10.53 -18.02
CA ILE A 55 -21.12 -10.02 -18.60
C ILE A 55 -21.22 -10.38 -20.09
N ALA A 56 -20.15 -10.19 -20.86
CA ALA A 56 -20.12 -10.50 -22.28
C ALA A 56 -20.27 -12.02 -22.53
N GLN A 57 -19.60 -12.86 -21.74
CA GLN A 57 -19.69 -14.31 -21.82
C GLN A 57 -21.10 -14.82 -21.48
N ARG A 58 -21.72 -14.30 -20.41
CA ARG A 58 -23.10 -14.66 -20.04
C ARG A 58 -24.11 -14.20 -21.10
N ALA A 59 -23.91 -13.03 -21.72
CA ALA A 59 -24.74 -12.56 -22.83
C ALA A 59 -24.62 -13.48 -24.06
N PHE A 60 -23.40 -13.90 -24.41
CA PHE A 60 -23.17 -14.85 -25.50
C PHE A 60 -23.80 -16.22 -25.19
N ALA A 61 -23.63 -16.73 -23.97
CA ALA A 61 -24.28 -17.95 -23.50
C ALA A 61 -25.80 -17.88 -23.63
N LYS A 62 -26.39 -16.73 -23.29
CA LYS A 62 -27.83 -16.48 -23.47
C LYS A 62 -28.23 -16.58 -24.95
N SER A 63 -27.49 -15.92 -25.85
CA SER A 63 -27.77 -16.00 -27.30
C SER A 63 -27.67 -17.42 -27.84
N LEU A 64 -26.71 -18.23 -27.36
CA LEU A 64 -26.59 -19.64 -27.74
C LEU A 64 -27.79 -20.48 -27.27
N LYS A 65 -28.26 -20.25 -26.04
CA LYS A 65 -29.39 -20.97 -25.45
C LYS A 65 -30.73 -20.57 -26.07
N GLU A 66 -30.86 -19.31 -26.51
CA GLU A 66 -32.06 -18.79 -27.16
C GLU A 66 -32.08 -19.04 -28.67
N PHE A 67 -30.99 -19.54 -29.24
CA PHE A 67 -30.90 -19.80 -30.68
C PHE A 67 -31.95 -20.83 -31.13
N LYS A 68 -32.70 -20.45 -32.18
CA LYS A 68 -33.68 -21.31 -32.84
C LYS A 68 -33.52 -21.16 -34.34
N PHE A 69 -33.54 -22.28 -35.05
CA PHE A 69 -33.57 -22.27 -36.50
C PHE A 69 -34.89 -21.68 -37.01
N ILE A 70 -34.81 -20.94 -38.11
CA ILE A 70 -35.98 -20.59 -38.92
C ILE A 70 -36.28 -21.81 -39.80
N THR A 71 -37.33 -22.55 -39.46
CA THR A 71 -37.71 -23.77 -40.18
C THR A 71 -38.63 -23.45 -41.36
N ILE A 72 -38.41 -24.11 -42.51
CA ILE A 72 -39.32 -24.05 -43.65
C ILE A 72 -40.33 -25.21 -43.53
N GLY A 73 -41.62 -24.89 -43.44
CA GLY A 73 -42.68 -25.88 -43.21
C GLY A 73 -43.10 -25.97 -41.73
N SER A 74 -43.85 -27.03 -41.36
CA SER A 74 -44.47 -27.18 -40.04
C SER A 74 -43.66 -28.03 -39.04
N THR A 75 -42.50 -28.56 -39.43
CA THR A 75 -41.69 -29.48 -38.62
C THR A 75 -40.20 -29.20 -38.72
N GLN A 76 -39.50 -29.34 -37.59
CA GLN A 76 -38.05 -29.20 -37.47
C GLN A 76 -37.36 -30.54 -37.73
N THR A 77 -36.25 -30.52 -38.46
CA THR A 77 -35.42 -31.71 -38.74
C THR A 77 -34.63 -32.15 -37.49
N ASP A 78 -34.19 -33.41 -37.47
CA ASP A 78 -33.42 -33.94 -36.35
C ASP A 78 -32.05 -33.26 -36.21
N ASP A 79 -31.41 -32.87 -37.31
CA ASP A 79 -30.15 -32.13 -37.30
C ASP A 79 -30.32 -30.73 -36.70
N GLU A 80 -31.38 -30.01 -37.06
CA GLU A 80 -31.70 -28.69 -36.47
C GLU A 80 -31.94 -28.79 -34.96
N ARG A 81 -32.64 -29.83 -34.50
CA ARG A 81 -32.82 -30.10 -33.07
C ARG A 81 -31.49 -30.36 -32.38
N LYS A 82 -30.67 -31.22 -32.98
CA LYS A 82 -29.36 -31.60 -32.43
C LYS A 82 -28.41 -30.41 -32.33
N ILE A 83 -28.35 -29.56 -33.36
CA ILE A 83 -27.52 -28.36 -33.33
C ILE A 83 -28.01 -27.38 -32.24
N ALA A 84 -29.32 -27.13 -32.14
CA ALA A 84 -29.87 -26.27 -31.10
C ALA A 84 -29.56 -26.79 -29.68
N GLU A 85 -29.65 -28.12 -29.47
CA GLU A 85 -29.27 -28.75 -28.21
C GLU A 85 -27.77 -28.59 -27.90
N CYS A 86 -26.89 -28.78 -28.90
CA CYS A 86 -25.46 -28.56 -28.75
C CYS A 86 -25.11 -27.12 -28.36
N LEU A 87 -25.74 -26.13 -29.01
CA LEU A 87 -25.54 -24.71 -28.69
C LEU A 87 -26.02 -24.39 -27.27
N SER A 88 -27.18 -24.91 -26.88
CA SER A 88 -27.72 -24.74 -25.52
C SER A 88 -26.76 -25.31 -24.46
N LYS A 89 -26.27 -26.54 -24.66
CA LYS A 89 -25.26 -27.18 -23.79
C LYS A 89 -23.96 -26.38 -23.71
N PHE A 90 -23.50 -25.81 -24.82
CA PHE A 90 -22.32 -24.95 -24.81
C PHE A 90 -22.55 -23.67 -24.00
N GLY A 91 -23.75 -23.07 -24.10
CA GLY A 91 -24.15 -21.95 -23.24
C GLY A 91 -24.19 -22.32 -21.75
N ASP A 92 -24.61 -23.54 -21.40
CA ASP A 92 -24.55 -24.03 -20.02
C ASP A 92 -23.10 -24.14 -19.50
N PHE A 93 -22.17 -24.65 -20.32
CA PHE A 93 -20.75 -24.68 -19.95
C PHE A 93 -20.16 -23.29 -19.72
N ILE A 94 -20.49 -22.32 -20.58
CA ILE A 94 -20.03 -20.93 -20.39
C ILE A 94 -20.56 -20.38 -19.06
N ASN A 95 -21.84 -20.58 -18.75
CA ASN A 95 -22.41 -20.10 -17.48
C ASN A 95 -21.70 -20.73 -16.28
N GLN A 96 -21.42 -22.03 -16.31
CA GLN A 96 -20.70 -22.72 -15.24
C GLN A 96 -19.28 -22.14 -15.04
N ILE A 97 -18.55 -21.88 -16.13
CA ILE A 97 -17.24 -21.23 -16.07
C ILE A 97 -17.34 -19.86 -15.42
N GLU A 98 -18.35 -19.07 -15.79
CA GLU A 98 -18.53 -17.73 -15.25
C GLU A 98 -18.97 -17.71 -13.79
N ASP A 99 -19.77 -18.69 -13.34
CA ASP A 99 -20.10 -18.86 -11.91
C ASP A 99 -18.85 -19.16 -11.07
N HIS A 100 -17.88 -19.91 -11.60
CA HIS A 100 -16.59 -20.13 -10.95
C HIS A 100 -15.70 -18.88 -10.99
N ARG A 101 -15.69 -18.15 -12.11
CA ARG A 101 -14.94 -16.90 -12.25
C ARG A 101 -15.41 -15.84 -11.25
N GLU A 102 -16.71 -15.75 -11.04
CA GLU A 102 -17.32 -14.82 -10.08
C GLU A 102 -16.82 -15.07 -8.66
N LYS A 103 -16.79 -16.34 -8.21
CA LYS A 103 -16.22 -16.72 -6.92
C LYS A 103 -14.74 -16.34 -6.79
N ILE A 104 -13.94 -16.60 -7.82
CA ILE A 104 -12.51 -16.24 -7.83
C ILE A 104 -12.33 -14.72 -7.68
N VAL A 105 -13.19 -13.93 -8.32
CA VAL A 105 -13.17 -12.46 -8.21
C VAL A 105 -13.51 -12.01 -6.78
N GLU A 106 -14.57 -12.57 -6.17
CA GLU A 106 -14.96 -12.27 -4.79
C GLU A 106 -13.86 -12.66 -3.78
N ASP A 107 -13.28 -13.85 -3.95
CA ASP A 107 -12.16 -14.33 -3.13
C ASP A 107 -10.93 -13.43 -3.29
N SER A 108 -10.65 -12.93 -4.50
CA SER A 108 -9.53 -12.02 -4.75
C SER A 108 -9.72 -10.67 -4.04
N GLU A 109 -10.95 -10.13 -4.02
CA GLU A 109 -11.24 -8.90 -3.29
C GLU A 109 -11.02 -9.10 -1.78
N THR A 110 -11.52 -10.20 -1.23
CA THR A 110 -11.50 -10.48 0.21
C THR A 110 -10.13 -10.94 0.73
N HIS A 111 -9.46 -11.84 0.01
CA HIS A 111 -8.27 -12.52 0.50
C HIS A 111 -6.95 -11.95 -0.03
N LEU A 112 -6.99 -11.11 -1.07
CA LEU A 112 -5.80 -10.45 -1.61
C LEU A 112 -5.86 -8.94 -1.43
N LEU A 113 -6.91 -8.29 -1.96
CA LEU A 113 -6.95 -6.83 -2.04
C LEU A 113 -7.15 -6.16 -0.67
N GLU A 114 -8.06 -6.67 0.16
CA GLU A 114 -8.28 -6.14 1.51
C GLU A 114 -7.06 -6.29 2.43
N PRO A 115 -6.41 -7.48 2.55
CA PRO A 115 -5.20 -7.64 3.35
C PRO A 115 -4.05 -6.75 2.88
N LEU A 116 -3.84 -6.63 1.57
CA LEU A 116 -2.79 -5.75 1.01
C LEU A 116 -3.06 -4.28 1.35
N LYS A 117 -4.30 -3.82 1.16
CA LYS A 117 -4.71 -2.45 1.52
C LYS A 117 -4.49 -2.20 3.01
N ARG A 118 -4.90 -3.15 3.86
CA ARG A 118 -4.74 -3.06 5.31
C ARG A 118 -3.28 -2.95 5.70
N PHE A 119 -2.44 -3.85 5.20
CA PHE A 119 -1.00 -3.83 5.44
C PHE A 119 -0.36 -2.50 4.99
N ARG A 120 -0.71 -2.01 3.79
CA ARG A 120 -0.20 -0.74 3.28
C ARG A 120 -0.57 0.43 4.21
N VAL A 121 -1.83 0.52 4.64
CA VAL A 121 -2.32 1.68 5.40
C VAL A 121 -1.95 1.59 6.88
N GLU A 122 -2.24 0.46 7.52
CA GLU A 122 -2.15 0.30 8.97
C GLU A 122 -0.74 -0.06 9.45
N ALA A 123 0.03 -0.82 8.66
CA ALA A 123 1.40 -1.15 9.03
C ALA A 123 2.38 -0.11 8.48
N ILE A 124 2.42 0.09 7.17
CA ILE A 124 3.40 0.99 6.55
C ILE A 124 2.99 2.46 6.70
N GLY A 125 1.74 2.78 6.35
CA GLY A 125 1.22 4.15 6.38
C GLY A 125 1.26 4.77 7.77
N LYS A 126 0.95 3.99 8.81
CA LYS A 126 1.07 4.43 10.21
C LYS A 126 2.51 4.84 10.56
N VAL A 127 3.50 4.02 10.19
CA VAL A 127 4.92 4.33 10.46
C VAL A 127 5.35 5.61 9.74
N LEU A 128 5.00 5.73 8.46
CA LEU A 128 5.40 6.88 7.62
C LEU A 128 4.70 8.19 8.00
N HIS A 129 3.43 8.15 8.41
CA HIS A 129 2.61 9.35 8.58
C HIS A 129 2.38 9.76 10.03
N GLU A 130 2.42 8.81 10.97
CA GLU A 130 2.19 9.06 12.39
C GLU A 130 3.48 8.94 13.19
N ASP A 131 4.14 7.79 13.16
CA ASP A 131 5.28 7.51 14.05
C ASP A 131 6.51 8.34 13.66
N LYS A 132 6.83 8.44 12.37
CA LYS A 132 7.89 9.33 11.86
C LYS A 132 7.66 10.78 12.27
N LYS A 133 6.44 11.29 12.07
CA LYS A 133 6.07 12.67 12.44
C LYS A 133 6.21 12.91 13.95
N LYS A 134 5.82 11.93 14.77
CA LYS A 134 6.00 11.98 16.22
C LYS A 134 7.48 12.01 16.59
N TYR A 135 8.28 11.17 15.96
CA TYR A 135 9.73 11.12 16.16
C TYR A 135 10.43 12.45 15.81
N GLU A 136 10.09 13.04 14.66
CA GLU A 136 10.61 14.35 14.24
C GLU A 136 10.23 15.45 15.24
N LYS A 137 8.98 15.45 15.71
CA LYS A 137 8.50 16.42 16.71
C LYS A 137 9.28 16.34 18.01
N GLU A 138 9.51 15.14 18.54
CA GLU A 138 10.27 14.95 19.78
C GLU A 138 11.77 15.22 19.57
N SER A 139 12.34 14.87 18.40
CA SER A 139 13.72 15.24 18.02
C SER A 139 13.92 16.76 18.05
N ASN A 140 13.00 17.52 17.43
CA ASN A 140 13.09 18.98 17.39
C ASN A 140 12.99 19.61 18.79
N LYS A 141 12.11 19.10 19.66
CA LYS A 141 12.03 19.54 21.06
C LYS A 141 13.32 19.25 21.82
N PHE A 142 13.90 18.08 21.61
CA PHE A 142 15.15 17.68 22.26
C PHE A 142 16.29 18.62 21.87
N TYR A 143 16.48 18.89 20.58
CA TYR A 143 17.52 19.82 20.11
C TYR A 143 17.30 21.25 20.61
N ALA A 144 16.06 21.74 20.61
CA ALA A 144 15.74 23.06 21.17
C ALA A 144 16.09 23.15 22.67
N SER A 145 15.87 22.06 23.43
CA SER A 145 16.26 21.99 24.84
C SER A 145 17.77 21.99 25.03
N LEU A 146 18.51 21.26 24.19
CA LEU A 146 19.98 21.23 24.21
C LEU A 146 20.57 22.61 23.91
N GLU A 147 20.07 23.28 22.87
CA GLU A 147 20.51 24.63 22.50
C GLU A 147 20.31 25.63 23.64
N LYS A 148 19.13 25.60 24.28
CA LYS A 148 18.85 26.44 25.45
C LYS A 148 19.81 26.17 26.61
N HIS A 149 20.09 24.90 26.91
CA HIS A 149 21.01 24.53 27.99
C HIS A 149 22.45 24.95 27.70
N LEU A 150 22.90 24.77 26.46
CA LEU A 150 24.22 25.22 26.01
C LEU A 150 24.34 26.74 26.14
N HIS A 151 23.33 27.49 25.68
CA HIS A 151 23.32 28.94 25.80
C HIS A 151 23.44 29.41 27.27
N LEU A 152 22.67 28.82 28.18
CA LEU A 152 22.75 29.13 29.62
C LEU A 152 24.14 28.83 30.19
N SER A 153 24.75 27.73 29.77
CA SER A 153 26.11 27.35 30.20
C SER A 153 27.15 28.35 29.70
N THR A 154 27.09 28.74 28.43
CA THR A 154 27.98 29.74 27.84
C THR A 154 27.84 31.10 28.52
N VAL A 155 26.60 31.57 28.73
CA VAL A 155 26.34 32.84 29.44
C VAL A 155 26.91 32.81 30.86
N ARG A 156 26.73 31.70 31.58
CA ARG A 156 27.29 31.53 32.93
C ARG A 156 28.82 31.57 32.93
N ILE A 157 29.47 30.90 31.98
CA ILE A 157 30.94 30.92 31.84
C ILE A 157 31.43 32.34 31.53
N SER A 158 30.77 33.05 30.60
CA SER A 158 31.12 34.43 30.26
C SER A 158 30.98 35.39 31.45
N LEU A 159 29.93 35.24 32.28
CA LEU A 159 29.75 36.05 33.49
C LEU A 159 30.84 35.79 34.53
N ILE A 160 31.25 34.52 34.71
CA ILE A 160 32.35 34.18 35.62
C ILE A 160 33.67 34.79 35.12
N LEU A 161 33.95 34.71 33.82
CA LEU A 161 35.14 35.33 33.22
C LEU A 161 35.15 36.85 33.41
N ALA A 162 34.04 37.53 33.14
CA ALA A 162 33.92 38.98 33.35
C ALA A 162 34.08 39.39 34.82
N PHE A 163 33.57 38.57 35.76
CA PHE A 163 33.75 38.78 37.19
C PHE A 163 35.22 38.64 37.61
N VAL A 164 35.91 37.60 37.12
CA VAL A 164 37.34 37.37 37.38
C VAL A 164 38.20 38.49 36.79
N GLU A 165 37.95 38.92 35.55
CA GLU A 165 38.65 40.08 34.95
C GLU A 165 38.46 41.35 35.77
N SER A 166 37.25 41.59 36.28
CA SER A 166 36.95 42.76 37.12
C SER A 166 37.70 42.71 38.46
N MET A 167 37.89 41.53 39.07
CA MET A 167 38.71 41.38 40.27
C MET A 167 40.19 41.70 40.00
N PHE A 168 40.76 41.20 38.90
CA PHE A 168 42.16 41.48 38.54
C PHE A 168 42.42 42.96 38.23
N LEU A 169 41.43 43.67 37.69
CA LEU A 169 41.53 45.11 37.46
C LEU A 169 41.44 45.93 38.76
N PHE A 170 40.79 45.41 39.80
CA PHE A 170 40.65 46.09 41.09
C PHE A 170 41.91 45.95 41.98
N GLU A 171 42.73 44.92 41.76
CA GLU A 171 43.99 44.67 42.50
C GLU A 171 45.22 45.37 41.89
N ARG A 172 45.08 46.15 40.81
CA ARG A 172 46.14 46.98 40.21
C ARG A 172 45.95 48.46 40.53
#